data_AF-A0A2G9TXC9-F1
#
_entry.id   AF-A0A2G9TXC9-F1
#
_cell.length_a   1.000
_cell.length_b   1.000
_cell.length_c   1.000
_cell.angle_alpha   90.00
_cell.angle_beta   90.00
_cell.angle_gamma   90.00
#
_symmetry.space_group_name_H-M   'P 1'
#
loop_
_entity.id
_entity.type
_entity.pdbx_description
1 polymer ?
#
loop_
_entity_poly.entity_id
_entity_poly.type
_entity_poly.pdbx_seq_one_letter_code
_entity_poly.pdbx_strand_id
1 'polypeptide(L)'
;MSRVNNVITKMNHLVMVSVISRASRSYSIGLRNSDVEIAWATFICSRASRENWFLLEDLNDFFGLIRLNPSLLNVGKAIFDMGGYRIESPIERNW
;
A
#
# COMPACT_ATOMS: atom_id res chain seq x y z
N MET A 1 6.46 -5.40 -6.47
CA MET A 1 5.49 -4.31 -6.24
C MET A 1 5.09 -4.16 -4.77
N SER A 2 4.52 -5.18 -4.10
CA SER A 2 4.01 -5.07 -2.70
C SER A 2 5.02 -4.62 -1.65
N ARG A 3 6.30 -5.02 -1.77
CA ARG A 3 7.36 -4.62 -0.83
C ARG A 3 7.71 -3.14 -0.92
N VAL A 4 7.60 -2.55 -2.12
CA VAL A 4 7.86 -1.12 -2.34
C VAL A 4 6.70 -0.29 -1.78
N ASN A 5 5.46 -0.70 -2.03
CA ASN A 5 4.27 -0.04 -1.49
C ASN A 5 4.32 0.05 0.04
N ASN A 6 4.70 -1.04 0.72
CA ASN A 6 4.85 -1.08 2.19
C ASN A 6 5.95 -0.15 2.73
N VAL A 7 7.03 0.08 1.98
CA VAL A 7 8.08 1.03 2.40
C VAL A 7 7.56 2.46 2.29
N ILE A 8 6.83 2.76 1.21
CA ILE A 8 6.24 4.08 0.96
C ILE A 8 5.20 4.43 2.04
N THR A 9 4.31 3.51 2.40
CA THR A 9 3.30 3.77 3.44
C THR A 9 3.96 4.12 4.78
N LYS A 10 4.99 3.38 5.17
CA LYS A 10 5.75 3.64 6.41
C LYS A 10 6.45 4.99 6.37
N MET A 11 7.08 5.35 5.25
CA MET A 11 7.70 6.67 5.10
C MET A 11 6.67 7.79 5.23
N ASN A 12 5.50 7.65 4.61
CA ASN A 12 4.43 8.64 4.71
C ASN A 12 3.94 8.84 6.15
N HIS A 13 3.80 7.77 6.94
CA HIS A 13 3.48 7.88 8.37
C HIS A 13 4.56 8.61 9.16
N LEU A 14 5.85 8.31 8.92
CA LEU A 14 6.96 9.00 9.59
C LEU A 14 7.00 10.49 9.23
N VAL A 15 6.78 10.84 7.96
CA VAL A 15 6.68 12.23 7.52
C VAL A 15 5.54 12.94 8.25
N MET A 16 4.33 12.37 8.27
CA MET A 16 3.19 12.98 8.98
C MET A 16 3.47 13.20 10.47
N VAL A 17 3.99 12.18 11.16
CA VAL A 17 4.32 12.29 12.60
C VAL A 17 5.38 13.36 12.84
N SER A 18 6.42 13.43 11.99
CA SER A 18 7.49 14.41 12.15
C SER A 18 6.99 15.85 12.00
N VAL A 19 6.14 16.11 11.01
CA VAL A 19 5.61 17.44 10.72
C VAL A 19 4.58 17.86 11.77
N ILE A 20 3.71 16.95 12.21
CA ILE A 20 2.79 17.19 13.33
C ILE A 20 3.57 17.51 14.61
N SER A 21 4.56 16.68 14.97
CA SER A 21 5.37 16.89 16.18
C SER A 21 6.06 18.26 16.18
N ARG A 22 6.61 18.66 15.03
CA ARG A 22 7.22 19.98 14.86
C ARG A 22 6.21 21.12 15.04
N ALA A 23 5.10 21.09 14.29
CA ALA A 23 4.09 22.13 14.34
C ALA A 23 3.45 22.25 15.74
N SER A 24 3.19 21.12 16.39
CA SER A 24 2.67 21.08 17.77
C SER A 24 3.63 21.74 18.75
N ARG A 25 4.94 21.41 18.68
CA ARG A 25 5.94 22.04 19.56
C ARG A 25 6.03 23.56 19.32
N SER A 26 6.02 23.97 18.06
CA SER A 26 6.09 25.37 17.67
C SER A 26 4.91 26.19 18.18
N TYR A 27 3.71 25.60 18.10
CA TYR A 27 2.49 26.15 18.65
C TYR A 27 2.54 26.23 20.19
N SER A 28 2.98 25.18 20.88
CA SER A 28 3.07 25.17 22.34
C SER A 28 4.09 26.17 22.90
N ILE A 29 5.15 26.48 22.16
CA ILE A 29 6.16 27.49 22.55
C ILE A 29 5.72 28.92 22.15
N GLY A 30 4.70 29.06 21.30
CA GLY A 30 4.20 30.35 20.85
C GLY A 30 5.12 31.04 19.84
N LEU A 31 5.75 30.28 18.94
CA LEU A 31 6.58 30.86 17.87
C LEU A 31 5.73 31.69 16.91
N ARG A 32 6.29 32.80 16.42
CA ARG A 32 5.60 33.75 15.53
C ARG A 32 5.05 33.13 14.22
N ASN A 33 5.62 32.01 13.81
CA ASN A 33 5.26 31.32 12.56
C ASN A 33 4.46 30.01 12.82
N SER A 34 3.96 29.80 14.03
CA SER A 34 3.25 28.56 14.40
C SER A 34 2.05 28.28 13.50
N ASP A 35 1.29 29.31 13.13
CA ASP A 35 0.08 29.16 12.30
C ASP A 35 0.42 28.70 10.87
N VAL A 36 1.54 29.19 10.35
CA VAL A 36 2.07 28.78 9.03
C VAL A 36 2.54 27.32 9.09
N GLU A 37 3.23 26.91 10.16
CA GLU A 37 3.63 25.51 10.34
C GLU A 37 2.42 24.56 10.47
N ILE A 38 1.32 25.00 11.10
CA ILE A 38 0.06 24.23 11.16
C ILE A 38 -0.59 24.10 9.78
N ALA A 39 -0.62 25.18 8.99
CA ALA A 39 -1.14 25.14 7.62
C ALA A 39 -0.34 24.15 6.74
N TRP A 40 0.99 24.19 6.85
CA TRP A 40 1.87 23.23 6.16
C TRP A 40 1.68 21.81 6.64
N ALA A 41 1.55 21.59 7.95
CA ALA A 41 1.29 20.28 8.52
C ALA A 41 -0.02 19.69 7.98
N THR A 42 -1.06 20.50 7.91
CA THR A 42 -2.37 20.09 7.38
C THR A 42 -2.26 19.70 5.92
N PHE A 43 -1.63 20.54 5.09
CA PHE A 43 -1.44 20.26 3.66
C PHE A 43 -0.63 18.98 3.41
N ILE A 44 0.51 18.82 4.09
CA ILE A 44 1.39 17.65 3.93
C ILE A 44 0.67 16.37 4.38
N CYS A 45 -0.01 16.41 5.54
CA CYS A 45 -0.76 15.26 6.05
C CYS A 45 -1.94 14.90 5.15
N SER A 46 -2.67 15.87 4.60
CA SER A 46 -3.76 15.59 3.66
C SER A 46 -3.26 14.89 2.39
N ARG A 47 -2.11 15.32 1.85
CA ARG A 47 -1.51 14.69 0.67
C ARG A 47 -1.01 13.28 0.97
N ALA A 48 -0.21 13.11 2.03
CA ALA A 48 0.35 11.81 2.42
C ALA A 48 -0.75 10.80 2.83
N SER A 49 -1.81 11.25 3.50
CA SER A 49 -2.97 10.43 3.84
C SER A 49 -3.70 9.91 2.59
N ARG A 50 -3.89 10.77 1.58
CA ARG A 50 -4.51 10.37 0.31
C ARG A 50 -3.67 9.34 -0.44
N GLU A 51 -2.36 9.55 -0.53
CA GLU A 51 -1.45 8.57 -1.14
C GLU A 51 -1.49 7.23 -0.39
N ASN A 52 -1.49 7.26 0.95
CA ASN A 52 -1.61 6.05 1.76
C ASN A 52 -2.95 5.34 1.56
N TRP A 53 -4.05 6.08 1.44
CA TRP A 53 -5.37 5.50 1.19
C TRP A 53 -5.37 4.66 -0.08
N PHE A 54 -4.94 5.23 -1.21
CA PHE A 54 -4.88 4.51 -2.49
C PHE A 54 -3.98 3.27 -2.42
N LEU A 55 -2.81 3.38 -1.79
CA LEU A 55 -1.89 2.24 -1.65
C LEU A 55 -2.47 1.12 -0.78
N LEU A 56 -3.24 1.47 0.26
CA LEU A 56 -3.89 0.50 1.14
C LEU A 56 -5.12 -0.13 0.48
N GLU A 57 -5.85 0.63 -0.33
CA GLU A 57 -6.98 0.14 -1.12
C GLU A 57 -6.51 -0.90 -2.16
N ASP A 58 -5.43 -0.60 -2.90
CA ASP A 58 -4.78 -1.56 -3.81
C ASP A 58 -4.32 -2.84 -3.07
N LEU A 59 -3.77 -2.69 -1.86
CA LEU A 59 -3.36 -3.82 -1.03
C LEU A 59 -4.57 -4.65 -0.59
N ASN A 60 -5.64 -3.99 -0.17
CA ASN A 60 -6.86 -4.61 0.29
C ASN A 60 -7.55 -5.38 -0.85
N ASP A 61 -7.58 -4.83 -2.06
CA ASP A 61 -8.10 -5.52 -3.24
C ASP A 61 -7.28 -6.77 -3.56
N PHE A 62 -5.96 -6.69 -3.47
CA PHE A 62 -5.09 -7.85 -3.66
C PHE A 62 -5.35 -8.97 -2.63
N PHE A 63 -5.45 -8.62 -1.34
CA PHE A 63 -5.78 -9.60 -0.30
C PHE A 63 -7.23 -10.08 -0.40
N GLY A 64 -8.15 -9.23 -0.83
CA GLY A 64 -9.53 -9.55 -1.13
C GLY A 64 -9.64 -10.60 -2.24
N LEU A 65 -8.91 -10.40 -3.35
CA LEU A 65 -8.80 -11.35 -4.47
C LEU A 65 -8.29 -12.73 -4.02
N ILE A 66 -7.22 -12.76 -3.23
CA ILE A 66 -6.67 -14.03 -2.69
C ILE A 66 -7.69 -14.74 -1.81
N ARG A 67 -8.42 -13.97 -0.99
CA ARG A 67 -9.39 -14.52 -0.03
C ARG A 67 -10.69 -14.99 -0.71
N LEU A 68 -11.13 -14.30 -1.76
CA LEU A 68 -12.32 -14.64 -2.54
C LEU A 68 -12.10 -15.81 -3.49
N ASN A 69 -10.87 -16.02 -3.98
CA ASN A 69 -10.60 -17.03 -4.99
C ASN A 69 -9.38 -17.89 -4.62
N PRO A 70 -9.52 -18.83 -3.66
CA PRO A 70 -8.45 -19.75 -3.27
C PRO A 70 -7.98 -20.64 -4.44
N SER A 71 -8.79 -20.76 -5.50
CA SER A 71 -8.43 -21.44 -6.73
C SER A 71 -7.20 -20.83 -7.41
N LEU A 72 -6.97 -19.52 -7.31
CA LEU A 72 -5.77 -18.88 -7.85
C LEU A 72 -4.48 -19.35 -7.14
N LEU A 73 -4.55 -19.56 -5.82
CA LEU A 73 -3.46 -20.17 -5.04
C LEU A 73 -3.22 -21.62 -5.48
N ASN A 74 -4.30 -22.36 -5.73
CA ASN A 74 -4.20 -23.75 -6.21
C ASN A 74 -3.61 -23.82 -7.63
N VAL A 75 -3.93 -22.87 -8.52
CA VAL A 75 -3.33 -22.78 -9.86
C VAL A 75 -1.83 -22.51 -9.76
N GLY A 76 -1.41 -21.58 -8.91
CA GLY A 76 0.02 -21.31 -8.69
C GLY A 76 0.75 -22.55 -8.17
N LYS A 77 0.18 -23.23 -7.16
CA LYS A 77 0.73 -24.48 -6.65
C LYS A 77 0.81 -25.56 -7.72
N ALA A 78 -0.26 -25.72 -8.50
CA ALA A 78 -0.34 -26.69 -9.58
C ALA A 78 0.74 -26.44 -10.65
N ILE A 79 1.00 -25.19 -11.03
CA ILE A 79 2.06 -24.83 -11.99
C ILE A 79 3.45 -25.17 -11.44
N PHE A 80 3.70 -24.91 -10.16
CA PHE A 80 4.97 -25.27 -9.51
C PHE A 80 5.16 -26.78 -9.38
N ASP A 81 4.14 -27.49 -8.89
CA ASP A 81 4.15 -28.95 -8.75
C ASP A 81 4.35 -29.64 -10.11
N MET A 82 3.78 -29.06 -11.18
CA MET A 82 3.89 -29.59 -12.55
C MET A 82 5.12 -29.09 -13.32
N GLY A 83 5.93 -28.19 -12.75
CA GLY A 83 7.16 -27.68 -13.38
C GLY A 83 6.95 -26.76 -14.59
N GLY A 84 5.76 -26.20 -14.77
CA GLY A 84 5.44 -25.35 -15.93
C GLY A 84 3.94 -25.27 -16.25
N TYR A 85 3.62 -24.52 -17.30
CA TYR A 85 2.24 -24.37 -17.79
C TYR A 85 1.88 -25.55 -18.69
N ARG A 86 0.92 -26.39 -18.24
CA ARG A 86 0.49 -27.63 -18.91
C ARG A 86 -1.01 -27.65 -19.23
N ILE A 87 -1.59 -26.53 -19.64
CA ILE A 87 -2.90 -26.61 -20.31
C ILE A 87 -2.62 -27.10 -21.73
N GLU A 88 -2.85 -28.39 -21.93
CA GLU A 88 -2.77 -29.04 -23.24
C GLU A 88 -3.75 -28.37 -24.20
N SER A 89 -3.33 -28.25 -25.46
CA SER A 89 -4.20 -27.69 -26.49
C SER A 89 -5.39 -28.62 -26.66
N PRO A 90 -6.63 -28.11 -26.90
CA PRO A 90 -7.79 -28.97 -27.19
C PRO A 90 -7.61 -29.91 -28.39
N ILE A 91 -6.56 -29.70 -29.19
CA ILE A 91 -6.12 -30.54 -30.31
C ILE A 91 -5.33 -31.77 -29.86
N GLU A 92 -4.63 -31.70 -28.73
CA GLU A 92 -3.96 -32.83 -28.08
C GLU A 92 -5.05 -33.69 -27.44
N ARG A 93 -5.56 -34.65 -28.22
CA ARG A 93 -6.71 -35.49 -27.86
C ARG A 93 -6.31 -36.51 -26.77
N ASN A 94 -7.07 -36.54 -25.68
CA ASN A 94 -6.94 -37.49 -24.56
C ASN A 94 -7.73 -38.80 -24.78
N TRP A 95 -7.91 -39.23 -26.03
CA TRP A 95 -8.56 -40.50 -26.39
C TRP A 95 -7.74 -41.23 -27.45
#